data_AF-A0A7R9IYR5-F1
#
_entry.id   AF-A0A7R9IYR5-F1
#
_cell.length_a   1.000
_cell.length_b   1.000
_cell.length_c   1.000
_cell.angle_alpha   90.00
_cell.angle_beta   90.00
_cell.angle_gamma   90.00
#
_symmetry.space_group_name_H-M   'P 1'
#
loop_
_entity.id
_entity.type
_entity.pdbx_description
1 polymer ?
#
loop_
_entity_poly.entity_id
_entity_poly.type
_entity_poly.pdbx_seq_one_letter_code
_entity_poly.pdbx_strand_id
1 'polypeptide(L)'
;MTGRSCSGRTFRTLSLQQPVPHLVGVETLSPLALCDTLPCCSYHPPPRLRSRSYSRLFYHECLRVFHDRLVNVEDKSYFYHLMKEVCTRAFGRPVLSFPPEPKIITSPPVLLFGDFMNTGAARQDRIYEEIKDTEKLRHVMQDYLEDYNMMTSKEMKLIFFMDAMEHTTRLARILRSERSNGLLVGVGGMGKQSLTRLGAHLCGYKCFQIELTRAYDHSAFHEDLRKLYFNAGAKNEDTTFLFTDTQIVQEEFLEDINNILNSDNRLSQKIHLIKNPTGIFWSIAGEVPNLFESDEYEKVINSLRPSAKEVGIAESNRDAIFDYFISRVRSKLHLVICMSPVGDAFR
;
A
#
# COMPACT_ATOMS: atom_id res chain seq x y z
N MET A 1 -17.87 -27.88 -22.90
CA MET A 1 -17.20 -26.90 -23.79
C MET A 1 -16.76 -25.71 -22.96
N THR A 2 -15.52 -25.31 -23.18
CA THR A 2 -14.65 -24.49 -22.34
C THR A 2 -15.06 -23.01 -22.28
N GLY A 3 -14.97 -22.39 -21.09
CA GLY A 3 -14.94 -20.94 -20.90
C GLY A 3 -14.03 -20.61 -19.71
N ARG A 4 -12.93 -19.91 -19.99
CA ARG A 4 -11.77 -19.69 -19.10
C ARG A 4 -12.08 -18.74 -17.94
N SER A 5 -11.52 -19.03 -16.77
CA SER A 5 -11.48 -18.17 -15.58
C SER A 5 -10.45 -17.06 -15.74
N CYS A 6 -10.85 -15.80 -15.56
CA CYS A 6 -9.93 -14.68 -15.34
C CYS A 6 -9.64 -14.54 -13.84
N SER A 7 -8.39 -14.79 -13.44
CA SER A 7 -7.87 -14.46 -12.11
C SER A 7 -7.29 -13.03 -12.13
N GLY A 8 -8.00 -12.05 -11.58
CA GLY A 8 -7.53 -10.67 -11.45
C GLY A 8 -6.71 -10.45 -10.17
N ARG A 9 -5.52 -9.85 -10.31
CA ARG A 9 -4.48 -9.68 -9.27
C ARG A 9 -4.25 -8.19 -8.90
N THR A 10 -3.59 -8.00 -7.75
CA THR A 10 -2.63 -6.91 -7.39
C THR A 10 -3.05 -5.45 -7.28
N PHE A 11 -4.30 -5.18 -6.95
CA PHE A 11 -4.66 -3.96 -6.22
C PHE A 11 -5.36 -4.33 -4.91
N ARG A 12 -5.10 -3.60 -3.83
CA ARG A 12 -6.09 -3.48 -2.75
C ARG A 12 -7.20 -2.54 -3.26
N THR A 13 -7.96 -3.01 -4.26
CA THR A 13 -9.11 -2.32 -4.82
C THR A 13 -10.28 -2.43 -3.86
N LEU A 14 -10.87 -1.28 -3.63
CA LEU A 14 -12.18 -1.05 -3.05
C LEU A 14 -13.21 -1.16 -4.20
N SER A 15 -13.86 -2.31 -4.42
CA SER A 15 -15.19 -2.48 -5.07
C SER A 15 -15.50 -3.95 -5.42
N LEU A 16 -16.79 -4.29 -5.37
CA LEU A 16 -17.44 -5.61 -5.33
C LEU A 16 -17.65 -6.26 -6.70
N GLN A 17 -17.51 -7.58 -6.77
CA GLN A 17 -18.53 -8.50 -7.30
C GLN A 17 -18.15 -9.97 -6.99
N GLN A 18 -19.15 -10.72 -6.51
CA GLN A 18 -19.20 -12.17 -6.23
C GLN A 18 -18.94 -12.65 -4.78
N PRO A 19 -19.76 -13.62 -4.30
CA PRO A 19 -19.66 -14.18 -2.95
C PRO A 19 -18.39 -15.04 -2.84
N VAL A 20 -17.57 -14.82 -1.82
CA VAL A 20 -16.36 -15.61 -1.56
C VAL A 20 -16.78 -16.95 -0.93
N PRO A 21 -16.66 -18.10 -1.61
CA PRO A 21 -17.06 -19.38 -1.06
C PRO A 21 -15.84 -20.12 -0.52
N HIS A 22 -14.97 -19.49 0.27
CA HIS A 22 -13.84 -20.18 0.91
C HIS A 22 -13.46 -19.53 2.26
N LEU A 23 -14.31 -19.72 3.26
CA LEU A 23 -13.98 -19.54 4.69
C LEU A 23 -14.07 -20.87 5.46
N VAL A 24 -13.84 -22.00 4.79
CA VAL A 24 -13.75 -23.30 5.45
C VAL A 24 -12.27 -23.55 5.76
N GLY A 25 -11.86 -23.30 7.01
CA GLY A 25 -10.49 -23.55 7.48
C GLY A 25 -9.94 -22.65 8.59
N VAL A 26 -10.71 -21.68 9.11
CA VAL A 26 -10.26 -20.76 10.18
C VAL A 26 -10.46 -21.35 11.59
N GLU A 27 -11.01 -22.55 11.71
CA GLU A 27 -11.53 -23.10 12.98
C GLU A 27 -10.47 -23.65 13.95
N THR A 28 -9.20 -23.78 13.55
CA THR A 28 -8.18 -24.47 14.36
C THR A 28 -6.93 -23.64 14.70
N LEU A 29 -6.83 -22.39 14.24
CA LEU A 29 -5.66 -21.55 14.51
C LEU A 29 -5.85 -20.74 15.79
N SER A 30 -4.82 -20.77 16.66
CA SER A 30 -4.80 -19.90 17.84
C SER A 30 -4.88 -18.42 17.41
N PRO A 31 -5.49 -17.53 18.21
CA PRO A 31 -5.58 -16.11 17.87
C PRO A 31 -4.21 -15.45 17.62
N LEU A 32 -3.13 -15.98 18.21
CA LEU A 32 -1.74 -15.60 17.97
C LEU A 32 -1.28 -15.95 16.54
N ALA A 33 -1.51 -17.19 16.11
CA ALA A 33 -1.18 -17.64 14.77
C ALA A 33 -1.96 -16.88 13.68
N LEU A 34 -3.20 -16.46 13.97
CA LEU A 34 -4.00 -15.64 13.05
C LEU A 34 -3.40 -14.24 12.85
N CYS A 35 -2.79 -13.58 13.85
CA CYS A 35 -2.10 -12.31 13.59
C CYS A 35 -0.74 -12.51 12.95
N ASP A 36 -0.02 -13.60 13.21
CA ASP A 36 1.26 -13.82 12.51
C ASP A 36 1.07 -13.91 10.98
N THR A 37 -0.14 -14.23 10.52
CA THR A 37 -0.55 -14.15 9.11
C THR A 37 -0.98 -12.76 8.63
N LEU A 38 -1.20 -11.81 9.54
CA LEU A 38 -1.55 -10.43 9.21
C LEU A 38 -0.30 -9.65 8.79
N PRO A 39 -0.35 -8.88 7.69
CA PRO A 39 0.83 -8.25 7.07
C PRO A 39 1.67 -7.36 8.01
N CYS A 40 1.07 -6.77 9.04
CA CYS A 40 1.74 -5.87 9.98
C CYS A 40 2.47 -6.59 11.13
N CYS A 41 2.02 -7.80 11.50
CA CYS A 41 2.63 -8.61 12.58
C CYS A 41 4.00 -9.20 12.14
N SER A 42 4.27 -9.30 10.83
CA SER A 42 5.51 -9.87 10.29
C SER A 42 6.74 -8.93 10.30
N TYR A 43 6.59 -7.61 10.43
CA TYR A 43 7.68 -6.66 10.16
C TYR A 43 8.26 -5.91 11.37
N HIS A 44 7.49 -5.72 12.44
CA HIS A 44 8.02 -5.31 13.74
C HIS A 44 6.96 -5.67 14.78
N PRO A 45 6.98 -6.88 15.36
CA PRO A 45 6.14 -7.15 16.51
C PRO A 45 6.56 -6.16 17.61
N PRO A 46 5.64 -5.35 18.15
CA PRO A 46 6.01 -4.44 19.23
C PRO A 46 6.58 -5.30 20.37
N PRO A 47 7.71 -4.92 20.99
CA PRO A 47 8.31 -5.69 22.05
C PRO A 47 7.30 -5.79 23.20
N ARG A 48 6.65 -6.95 23.32
CA ARG A 48 5.63 -7.30 24.34
C ARG A 48 4.33 -6.47 24.26
N LEU A 49 3.49 -6.74 23.25
CA LEU A 49 2.09 -6.32 23.31
C LEU A 49 1.38 -6.98 24.50
N ARG A 50 0.85 -6.19 25.44
CA ARG A 50 -0.10 -6.68 26.45
C ARG A 50 -1.32 -7.28 25.74
N SER A 51 -1.93 -8.33 26.29
CA SER A 51 -3.08 -9.05 25.71
C SER A 51 -4.22 -8.14 25.19
N ARG A 52 -4.48 -7.01 25.87
CA ARG A 52 -5.50 -6.03 25.44
C ARG A 52 -5.10 -5.25 24.19
N SER A 53 -3.83 -4.84 24.08
CA SER A 53 -3.30 -4.13 22.91
C SER A 53 -3.32 -5.03 21.67
N TYR A 54 -3.05 -6.32 21.85
CA TYR A 54 -3.09 -7.31 20.79
C TYR A 54 -4.48 -7.45 20.15
N SER A 55 -5.54 -7.61 20.95
CA SER A 55 -6.90 -7.75 20.43
C SER A 55 -7.39 -6.50 19.66
N ARG A 56 -6.92 -5.30 20.05
CA ARG A 56 -7.25 -4.04 19.39
C ARG A 56 -6.52 -3.88 18.07
N LEU A 57 -5.23 -4.26 18.02
CA LEU A 57 -4.46 -4.28 16.78
C LEU A 57 -5.06 -5.26 15.77
N PHE A 58 -5.39 -6.48 16.20
CA PHE A 58 -6.08 -7.47 15.36
C PHE A 58 -7.37 -6.91 14.76
N TYR A 59 -8.22 -6.30 15.60
CA TYR A 59 -9.46 -5.69 15.15
C TYR A 59 -9.21 -4.57 14.13
N HIS A 60 -8.24 -3.69 14.41
CA HIS A 60 -7.84 -2.60 13.51
C HIS A 60 -7.42 -3.14 12.14
N GLU A 61 -6.56 -4.16 12.10
CA GLU A 61 -6.10 -4.76 10.84
C GLU A 61 -7.24 -5.41 10.07
N CYS A 62 -8.18 -6.10 10.74
CA CYS A 62 -9.39 -6.61 10.09
C CYS A 62 -10.22 -5.48 9.46
N LEU A 63 -10.32 -4.32 10.11
CA LEU A 63 -10.99 -3.16 9.52
C LEU A 63 -10.27 -2.68 8.25
N ARG A 64 -8.94 -2.57 8.30
CA ARG A 64 -8.15 -2.09 7.15
C ARG A 64 -8.17 -3.05 5.96
N VAL A 65 -8.26 -4.36 6.21
CA VAL A 65 -8.23 -5.38 5.16
C VAL A 65 -9.61 -5.60 4.53
N PHE A 66 -10.65 -5.70 5.35
CA PHE A 66 -11.99 -6.11 4.90
C PHE A 66 -12.99 -4.97 4.94
N HIS A 67 -13.14 -4.30 6.09
CA HIS A 67 -14.15 -3.25 6.25
C HIS A 67 -13.95 -2.08 5.29
N ASP A 68 -12.70 -1.67 5.08
CA ASP A 68 -12.38 -0.58 4.16
C ASP A 68 -12.79 -0.87 2.72
N ARG A 69 -13.07 -2.12 2.33
CA ARG A 69 -13.57 -2.49 0.99
C ARG A 69 -15.08 -2.41 0.84
N LEU A 70 -15.80 -2.25 1.95
CA LEU A 70 -17.25 -2.19 1.96
C LEU A 70 -17.72 -0.78 1.58
N VAL A 71 -18.78 -0.71 0.80
CA VAL A 71 -19.36 0.57 0.35
C VAL A 71 -20.54 0.93 1.24
N ASN A 72 -21.51 0.02 1.34
CA ASN A 72 -22.79 0.23 2.01
C ASN A 72 -22.65 0.27 3.53
N VAL A 73 -23.52 1.06 4.18
CA VAL A 73 -23.53 1.20 5.64
C VAL A 73 -24.01 -0.09 6.30
N GLU A 74 -24.93 -0.81 5.65
CA GLU A 74 -25.47 -2.08 6.09
C GLU A 74 -24.38 -3.15 6.15
N ASP A 75 -23.57 -3.27 5.10
CA ASP A 75 -22.46 -4.23 5.03
C ASP A 75 -21.39 -3.91 6.09
N LYS A 76 -21.07 -2.63 6.26
CA LYS A 76 -20.15 -2.16 7.31
C LYS A 76 -20.67 -2.48 8.71
N SER A 77 -21.97 -2.25 8.94
CA SER A 77 -22.62 -2.59 10.21
C SER A 77 -22.61 -4.10 10.47
N TYR A 78 -22.91 -4.91 9.46
CA TYR A 78 -22.81 -6.37 9.55
C TYR A 78 -21.39 -6.81 9.94
N PHE A 79 -20.37 -6.22 9.32
CA PHE A 79 -18.97 -6.51 9.64
C PHE A 79 -18.63 -6.18 11.11
N TYR A 80 -19.11 -5.07 11.65
CA TYR A 80 -18.89 -4.72 13.06
C TYR A 80 -19.51 -5.77 14.02
N HIS A 81 -20.72 -6.25 13.73
CA HIS A 81 -21.37 -7.31 14.51
C HIS A 81 -20.62 -8.65 14.40
N LEU A 82 -20.21 -9.03 13.18
CA LEU A 82 -19.38 -10.22 12.96
C LEU A 82 -18.08 -10.15 13.77
N MET A 83 -17.38 -9.02 13.72
CA MET A 83 -16.13 -8.84 14.46
C MET A 83 -16.35 -8.87 15.98
N LYS A 84 -17.50 -8.38 16.48
CA LYS A 84 -17.87 -8.49 17.89
C LYS A 84 -18.00 -9.96 18.31
N GLU A 85 -18.64 -10.79 17.51
CA GLU A 85 -18.79 -12.23 17.75
C GLU A 85 -17.44 -12.97 17.70
N VAL A 86 -16.67 -12.74 16.62
CA VAL A 86 -15.35 -13.36 16.41
C VAL A 86 -14.41 -13.02 17.57
N CYS A 87 -14.31 -11.74 17.95
CA CYS A 87 -13.45 -11.33 19.05
C CYS A 87 -13.94 -11.82 20.41
N THR A 88 -15.25 -11.93 20.64
CA THR A 88 -15.78 -12.49 21.89
C THR A 88 -15.45 -13.97 22.01
N ARG A 89 -15.54 -14.73 20.91
CA ARG A 89 -15.16 -16.15 20.87
C ARG A 89 -13.65 -16.35 21.03
N ALA A 90 -12.84 -15.56 20.33
CA ALA A 90 -11.38 -15.71 20.31
C ALA A 90 -10.67 -15.13 21.54
N PHE A 91 -11.15 -14.01 22.07
CA PHE A 91 -10.50 -13.25 23.16
C PHE A 91 -11.32 -13.18 24.45
N GLY A 92 -12.50 -13.82 24.49
CA GLY A 92 -13.39 -13.85 25.66
C GLY A 92 -14.11 -12.52 25.95
N ARG A 93 -13.94 -11.49 25.10
CA ARG A 93 -14.57 -10.17 25.29
C ARG A 93 -14.69 -9.40 23.97
N PRO A 94 -15.65 -8.45 23.87
CA PRO A 94 -15.68 -7.52 22.76
C PRO A 94 -14.50 -6.53 22.83
N VAL A 95 -13.94 -6.20 21.67
CA VAL A 95 -12.81 -5.25 21.54
C VAL A 95 -13.31 -3.80 21.49
N LEU A 96 -14.38 -3.57 20.74
CA LEU A 96 -15.10 -2.31 20.66
C LEU A 96 -16.49 -2.47 21.30
N SER A 97 -16.92 -1.45 22.01
CA SER A 97 -18.26 -1.36 22.59
C SER A 97 -19.13 -0.56 21.65
N PHE A 98 -20.26 -1.15 21.25
CA PHE A 98 -21.28 -0.50 20.43
C PHE A 98 -22.53 -0.26 21.28
N PRO A 99 -23.27 0.84 21.03
CA PRO A 99 -24.56 1.05 21.68
C PRO A 99 -25.51 -0.13 21.38
N PRO A 100 -26.41 -0.47 22.32
CA PRO A 100 -27.33 -1.61 22.19
C PRO A 100 -28.35 -1.45 21.06
N GLU A 101 -28.60 -0.23 20.58
CA GLU A 101 -29.43 0.11 19.43
C GLU A 101 -28.76 1.27 18.65
N PRO A 102 -28.83 1.32 17.29
CA PRO A 102 -29.63 0.53 16.35
C PRO A 102 -28.90 -0.73 15.81
N LYS A 103 -29.65 -1.61 15.11
CA LYS A 103 -29.08 -2.72 14.31
C LYS A 103 -28.02 -2.25 13.30
N ILE A 104 -28.14 -1.00 12.84
CA ILE A 104 -27.23 -0.35 11.91
C ILE A 104 -26.31 0.60 12.71
N ILE A 105 -25.01 0.32 12.68
CA ILE A 105 -23.97 1.13 13.31
C ILE A 105 -23.57 2.23 12.33
N THR A 106 -24.05 3.45 12.58
CA THR A 106 -23.74 4.65 11.78
C THR A 106 -22.52 5.40 12.28
N SER A 107 -22.31 5.41 13.60
CA SER A 107 -21.19 6.10 14.27
C SER A 107 -20.35 5.09 15.07
N PRO A 108 -19.42 4.37 14.42
CA PRO A 108 -18.56 3.42 15.11
C PRO A 108 -17.52 4.14 15.99
N PRO A 109 -17.03 3.50 17.07
CA PRO A 109 -15.92 4.03 17.85
C PRO A 109 -14.66 4.14 16.99
N VAL A 110 -13.98 5.28 17.12
CA VAL A 110 -12.71 5.55 16.44
C VAL A 110 -11.62 4.60 16.96
N LEU A 111 -10.92 3.92 16.05
CA LEU A 111 -9.80 3.04 16.35
C LEU A 111 -8.65 3.31 15.38
N LEU A 112 -7.74 4.19 15.78
CA LEU A 112 -6.60 4.61 14.99
C LEU A 112 -5.30 4.00 15.50
N PHE A 113 -4.44 3.64 14.56
CA PHE A 113 -3.09 3.20 14.82
C PHE A 113 -2.12 3.96 13.90
N GLY A 114 -0.95 4.27 14.41
CA GLY A 114 0.10 4.97 13.67
C GLY A 114 1.43 4.93 14.42
N ASP A 115 2.48 5.34 13.74
CA ASP A 115 3.88 5.30 14.20
C ASP A 115 4.55 6.68 14.18
N PHE A 116 3.85 7.69 13.67
CA PHE A 116 4.33 9.05 13.46
C PHE A 116 3.98 10.01 14.61
N MET A 117 3.44 9.51 15.72
CA MET A 117 3.12 10.34 16.89
C MET A 117 4.37 10.88 17.61
N ASN A 118 5.53 10.25 17.40
CA ASN A 118 6.82 10.72 17.92
C ASN A 118 7.63 11.33 16.77
N THR A 119 7.50 12.66 16.60
CA THR A 119 8.11 13.42 15.50
C THR A 119 9.64 13.40 15.53
N GLY A 120 10.26 13.23 16.70
CA GLY A 120 11.71 13.19 16.88
C GLY A 120 12.37 11.83 16.65
N ALA A 121 11.59 10.76 16.44
CA ALA A 121 12.13 9.41 16.24
C ALA A 121 12.50 9.15 14.76
N ALA A 122 13.68 8.56 14.55
CA ALA A 122 14.05 8.02 13.26
C ALA A 122 13.07 6.93 12.83
N ARG A 123 12.80 6.77 11.54
CA ARG A 123 11.75 5.87 11.01
C ARG A 123 11.87 4.43 11.52
N GLN A 124 13.09 3.92 11.65
CA GLN A 124 13.37 2.57 12.14
C GLN A 124 12.98 2.36 13.61
N ASP A 125 12.97 3.44 14.40
CA ASP A 125 12.63 3.42 15.83
C ASP A 125 11.15 3.75 16.08
N ARG A 126 10.39 4.05 15.02
CA ARG A 126 8.96 4.37 15.11
C ARG A 126 8.14 3.11 15.36
N ILE A 127 7.44 3.12 16.49
CA ILE A 127 6.61 2.01 16.95
C ILE A 127 5.17 2.25 16.47
N TYR A 128 4.61 1.25 15.80
CA TYR A 128 3.20 1.27 15.39
C TYR A 128 2.29 0.96 16.58
N GLU A 129 1.54 1.96 17.05
CA GLU A 129 0.72 1.85 18.25
C GLU A 129 -0.65 2.54 18.14
N GLU A 130 -1.52 2.27 19.11
CA GLU A 130 -2.86 2.83 19.15
C GLU A 130 -2.83 4.32 19.52
N ILE A 131 -3.45 5.16 18.69
CA ILE A 131 -3.59 6.59 18.91
C ILE A 131 -4.90 6.84 19.66
N LYS A 132 -4.80 7.24 20.93
CA LYS A 132 -5.95 7.48 21.81
C LYS A 132 -6.41 8.93 21.86
N ASP A 133 -5.47 9.86 21.67
CA ASP A 133 -5.72 11.30 21.74
C ASP A 133 -5.78 11.87 20.32
N THR A 134 -7.01 12.15 19.87
CA THR A 134 -7.29 12.71 18.54
C THR A 134 -6.89 14.18 18.42
N GLU A 135 -6.89 14.93 19.52
CA GLU A 135 -6.45 16.34 19.51
C GLU A 135 -4.94 16.41 19.36
N LYS A 136 -4.21 15.57 20.10
CA LYS A 136 -2.76 15.44 19.89
C LYS A 136 -2.44 14.98 18.46
N LEU A 137 -3.19 14.02 17.91
CA LEU A 137 -3.03 13.58 16.51
C LEU A 137 -3.19 14.76 15.53
N ARG A 138 -4.21 15.59 15.75
CA ARG A 138 -4.49 16.77 14.94
C ARG A 138 -3.32 17.75 14.93
N HIS A 139 -2.75 18.04 16.11
CA HIS A 139 -1.56 18.89 16.23
C HIS A 139 -0.35 18.30 15.51
N VAL A 140 -0.06 17.01 15.72
CA VAL A 140 1.05 16.34 15.02
C VAL A 140 0.88 16.39 13.50
N MET A 141 -0.32 16.14 12.97
CA MET A 141 -0.58 16.24 11.53
C MET A 141 -0.43 17.67 11.00
N GLN A 142 -0.76 18.67 11.81
CA GLN A 142 -0.58 20.08 11.47
C GLN A 142 0.91 20.44 11.38
N ASP A 143 1.72 20.00 12.34
CA ASP A 143 3.18 20.20 12.31
C ASP A 143 3.80 19.58 11.05
N TYR A 144 3.41 18.35 10.69
CA TYR A 144 3.87 17.71 9.45
C TYR A 144 3.41 18.41 8.17
N LEU A 145 2.24 19.06 8.19
CA LEU A 145 1.77 19.84 7.05
C LEU A 145 2.60 21.12 6.88
N GLU A 146 2.95 21.77 7.98
CA GLU A 146 3.81 22.94 8.00
C GLU A 146 5.22 22.60 7.50
N ASP A 147 5.80 21.52 8.02
CA ASP A 147 7.09 20.98 7.54
C ASP A 147 7.06 20.70 6.02
N TYR A 148 6.00 20.03 5.53
CA TYR A 148 5.83 19.78 4.10
C TYR A 148 5.82 21.08 3.27
N ASN A 149 5.08 22.09 3.74
CA ASN A 149 4.94 23.38 3.06
C ASN A 149 6.25 24.17 3.08
N MET A 150 7.09 24.02 4.12
CA MET A 150 8.42 24.61 4.16
C MET A 150 9.40 23.95 3.17
N MET A 151 9.23 22.65 2.88
CA MET A 151 10.11 21.89 1.99
C MET A 151 9.70 21.96 0.51
N THR A 152 8.47 22.37 0.20
CA THR A 152 7.89 22.25 -1.14
C THR A 152 7.35 23.59 -1.62
N SER A 153 7.60 23.95 -2.89
CA SER A 153 7.06 25.18 -3.49
C SER A 153 5.54 25.18 -3.65
N LYS A 154 4.92 24.00 -3.79
CA LYS A 154 3.49 23.81 -3.94
C LYS A 154 2.83 23.55 -2.57
N GLU A 155 2.48 24.64 -1.90
CA GLU A 155 1.81 24.59 -0.60
C GLU A 155 0.46 23.86 -0.64
N MET A 156 0.18 23.10 0.40
CA MET A 156 -1.10 22.45 0.65
C MET A 156 -1.77 23.09 1.88
N LYS A 157 -3.03 23.47 1.73
CA LYS A 157 -3.86 24.00 2.82
C LYS A 157 -4.91 22.95 3.16
N LEU A 158 -4.63 22.15 4.19
CA LEU A 158 -5.51 21.09 4.66
C LEU A 158 -6.09 21.47 6.03
N ILE A 159 -7.35 21.07 6.25
CA ILE A 159 -8.02 21.19 7.53
C ILE A 159 -8.26 19.78 8.03
N PHE A 160 -7.77 19.48 9.23
CA PHE A 160 -7.87 18.15 9.84
C PHE A 160 -9.14 18.01 10.67
N PHE A 161 -10.21 17.55 10.03
CA PHE A 161 -11.38 16.97 10.68
C PHE A 161 -11.21 15.45 10.84
N MET A 162 -12.13 14.79 11.56
CA MET A 162 -12.01 13.38 11.93
C MET A 162 -11.71 12.48 10.72
N ASP A 163 -12.51 12.55 9.64
CA ASP A 163 -12.29 11.69 8.47
C ASP A 163 -10.96 11.99 7.76
N ALA A 164 -10.51 13.24 7.71
CA ALA A 164 -9.22 13.58 7.14
C ALA A 164 -8.07 12.91 7.92
N MET A 165 -8.16 12.88 9.25
CA MET A 165 -7.20 12.18 10.09
C MET A 165 -7.28 10.66 9.92
N GLU A 166 -8.49 10.09 9.81
CA GLU A 166 -8.67 8.67 9.53
C GLU A 166 -8.09 8.27 8.16
N HIS A 167 -8.34 9.06 7.12
CA HIS A 167 -7.81 8.77 5.79
C HIS A 167 -6.30 8.91 5.72
N THR A 168 -5.74 9.91 6.40
CA THR A 168 -4.29 10.11 6.49
C THR A 168 -3.60 8.96 7.23
N THR A 169 -4.16 8.51 8.36
CA THR A 169 -3.63 7.34 9.11
C THR A 169 -3.73 6.05 8.28
N ARG A 170 -4.84 5.84 7.54
CA ARG A 170 -4.98 4.70 6.62
C ARG A 170 -3.92 4.74 5.52
N LEU A 171 -3.66 5.91 4.93
CA LEU A 171 -2.63 6.09 3.91
C LEU A 171 -1.23 5.80 4.46
N ALA A 172 -0.89 6.33 5.63
CA ALA A 172 0.36 6.03 6.30
C ALA A 172 0.53 4.51 6.55
N ARG A 173 -0.54 3.81 6.95
CA ARG A 173 -0.54 2.35 7.11
C ARG A 173 -0.33 1.60 5.79
N ILE A 174 -0.92 2.07 4.68
CA ILE A 174 -0.71 1.47 3.35
C ILE A 174 0.75 1.65 2.92
N LEU A 175 1.32 2.84 3.06
CA LEU A 175 2.68 3.16 2.64
C LEU A 175 3.75 2.49 3.52
N ARG A 176 3.48 2.35 4.83
CA ARG A 176 4.37 1.63 5.75
C ARG A 176 4.46 0.13 5.45
N SER A 177 3.42 -0.45 4.83
CA SER A 177 3.40 -1.88 4.52
C SER A 177 4.31 -2.19 3.34
N GLU A 178 5.18 -3.19 3.46
CA GLU A 178 6.06 -3.57 2.35
C GLU A 178 5.28 -4.01 1.11
N ARG A 179 5.76 -3.59 -0.06
CA ARG A 179 5.20 -3.97 -1.38
C ARG A 179 3.70 -3.68 -1.51
N SER A 180 3.23 -2.68 -0.78
CA SER A 180 1.81 -2.32 -0.71
C SER A 180 1.52 -1.16 -1.66
N ASN A 181 0.43 -1.29 -2.39
CA ASN A 181 -0.10 -0.29 -3.32
C ASN A 181 -1.52 0.09 -2.88
N GLY A 182 -1.93 1.33 -3.17
CA GLY A 182 -3.23 1.87 -2.81
C GLY A 182 -4.05 2.26 -4.03
N LEU A 183 -5.34 1.90 -4.04
CA LEU A 183 -6.34 2.49 -4.94
C LEU A 183 -7.31 3.31 -4.10
N LEU A 184 -7.32 4.63 -4.32
CA LEU A 184 -8.19 5.57 -3.65
C LEU A 184 -9.34 5.91 -4.58
N VAL A 185 -10.54 5.49 -4.19
CA VAL A 185 -11.77 5.76 -4.93
C VAL A 185 -12.57 6.82 -4.17
N GLY A 186 -12.96 7.88 -4.85
CA GLY A 186 -13.81 8.92 -4.27
C GLY A 186 -14.08 10.03 -5.26
N VAL A 187 -15.08 10.87 -5.01
CA VAL A 187 -15.38 12.00 -5.90
C VAL A 187 -14.26 13.04 -5.89
N GLY A 188 -14.25 13.92 -6.90
CA GLY A 188 -13.34 15.07 -6.94
C GLY A 188 -13.48 15.95 -5.69
N GLY A 189 -12.41 16.58 -5.24
CA GLY A 189 -12.42 17.49 -4.09
C GLY A 189 -12.31 16.83 -2.70
N MET A 190 -12.36 15.49 -2.59
CA MET A 190 -12.20 14.78 -1.30
C MET A 190 -10.75 14.76 -0.74
N GLY A 191 -9.82 15.48 -1.37
CA GLY A 191 -8.44 15.57 -0.90
C GLY A 191 -7.54 14.36 -1.19
N LYS A 192 -7.97 13.37 -1.99
CA LYS A 192 -7.20 12.13 -2.29
C LYS A 192 -5.71 12.36 -2.60
N GLN A 193 -5.42 13.33 -3.47
CA GLN A 193 -4.04 13.68 -3.84
C GLN A 193 -3.29 14.34 -2.68
N SER A 194 -3.89 15.34 -2.03
CA SER A 194 -3.24 16.10 -0.97
C SER A 194 -2.99 15.25 0.28
N LEU A 195 -3.95 14.39 0.65
CA LEU A 195 -3.78 13.43 1.74
C LEU A 195 -2.73 12.37 1.40
N THR A 196 -2.61 11.92 0.14
CA THR A 196 -1.53 11.01 -0.26
C THR A 196 -0.16 11.69 -0.16
N ARG A 197 -0.01 12.95 -0.59
CA ARG A 197 1.26 13.69 -0.44
C ARG A 197 1.65 13.85 1.02
N LEU A 198 0.69 14.21 1.88
CA LEU A 198 0.92 14.30 3.32
C LEU A 198 1.24 12.93 3.94
N GLY A 199 0.51 11.88 3.55
CA GLY A 199 0.76 10.50 4.00
C GLY A 199 2.16 10.01 3.63
N ALA A 200 2.62 10.31 2.42
CA ALA A 200 3.99 10.04 2.01
C ALA A 200 4.99 10.82 2.86
N HIS A 201 4.74 12.11 3.10
CA HIS A 201 5.60 12.94 3.94
C HIS A 201 5.69 12.45 5.39
N LEU A 202 4.57 12.00 5.98
CA LEU A 202 4.51 11.38 7.31
C LEU A 202 5.43 10.15 7.39
N CYS A 203 5.44 9.32 6.35
CA CYS A 203 6.31 8.16 6.25
C CYS A 203 7.76 8.51 5.85
N GLY A 204 8.06 9.77 5.51
CA GLY A 204 9.35 10.22 5.01
C GLY A 204 9.63 9.79 3.56
N TYR A 205 8.59 9.53 2.77
CA TYR A 205 8.70 9.05 1.39
C TYR A 205 8.64 10.23 0.42
N LYS A 206 9.42 10.13 -0.65
CA LYS A 206 9.35 11.11 -1.73
C LYS A 206 8.09 10.86 -2.56
N CYS A 207 7.20 11.83 -2.63
CA CYS A 207 6.02 11.75 -3.48
C CYS A 207 6.34 12.28 -4.88
N PHE A 208 6.14 11.44 -5.89
CA PHE A 208 6.31 11.78 -7.29
C PHE A 208 4.94 11.78 -7.97
N GLN A 209 4.66 12.81 -8.75
CA GLN A 209 3.46 12.94 -9.55
C GLN A 209 3.83 13.45 -10.93
N ILE A 210 3.22 12.89 -11.96
CA ILE A 210 3.42 13.31 -13.35
C ILE A 210 2.81 14.70 -13.60
N GLU A 211 3.54 15.54 -14.32
CA GLU A 211 3.04 16.81 -14.83
C GLU A 211 2.74 16.68 -16.32
N LEU A 212 1.45 16.70 -16.68
CA LEU A 212 1.04 16.55 -18.06
C LEU A 212 1.38 17.82 -18.87
N THR A 213 2.06 17.62 -19.99
CA THR A 213 2.23 18.65 -21.02
C THR A 213 1.35 18.31 -22.23
N ARG A 214 1.15 19.27 -23.15
CA ARG A 214 0.33 19.04 -24.37
C ARG A 214 0.86 17.93 -25.27
N ALA A 215 2.15 17.63 -25.17
CA ALA A 215 2.84 16.60 -25.96
C ALA A 215 3.26 15.41 -25.08
N TYR A 216 2.56 15.19 -23.96
CA TYR A 216 2.85 14.04 -23.09
C TYR A 216 2.37 12.76 -23.76
N ASP A 217 3.33 11.92 -24.15
CA ASP A 217 3.13 10.67 -24.85
C ASP A 217 3.69 9.49 -24.04
N HIS A 218 3.63 8.30 -24.62
CA HIS A 218 4.19 7.07 -24.06
C HIS A 218 5.69 7.15 -23.78
N SER A 219 6.47 7.85 -24.63
CA SER A 219 7.91 8.03 -24.43
C SER A 219 8.19 8.86 -23.18
N ALA A 220 7.49 9.99 -23.01
CA ALA A 220 7.58 10.83 -21.83
C ALA A 220 7.17 10.07 -20.55
N PHE A 221 6.14 9.23 -20.63
CA PHE A 221 5.74 8.35 -19.53
C PHE A 221 6.84 7.36 -19.14
N HIS A 222 7.47 6.71 -20.12
CA HIS A 222 8.60 5.81 -19.90
C HIS A 222 9.81 6.53 -19.28
N GLU A 223 10.08 7.78 -19.65
CA GLU A 223 11.10 8.59 -18.99
C GLU A 223 10.82 8.81 -17.50
N ASP A 224 9.57 9.13 -17.16
CA ASP A 224 9.17 9.32 -15.77
C ASP A 224 9.21 8.01 -14.96
N LEU A 225 8.81 6.89 -15.57
CA LEU A 225 8.97 5.56 -14.98
C LEU A 225 10.45 5.21 -14.76
N ARG A 226 11.35 5.49 -15.72
CA ARG A 226 12.80 5.31 -15.52
C ARG A 226 13.33 6.12 -14.34
N LYS A 227 12.92 7.38 -14.20
CA LYS A 227 13.31 8.23 -13.05
C LYS A 227 12.81 7.64 -11.73
N LEU A 228 11.57 7.16 -11.69
CA LEU A 228 10.98 6.50 -10.52
C LEU A 228 11.76 5.25 -10.12
N TYR A 229 12.01 4.36 -11.08
CA TYR A 229 12.79 3.13 -10.86
C TYR A 229 14.21 3.45 -10.39
N PHE A 230 14.87 4.44 -10.99
CA PHE A 230 16.22 4.83 -10.62
C PHE A 230 16.28 5.37 -9.18
N ASN A 231 15.34 6.23 -8.77
CA ASN A 231 15.29 6.74 -7.38
C ASN A 231 15.02 5.60 -6.38
N ALA A 232 14.04 4.73 -6.67
CA ALA A 232 13.68 3.64 -5.78
C ALA A 232 14.76 2.54 -5.69
N GLY A 233 15.35 2.16 -6.81
CA GLY A 233 16.29 1.04 -6.89
C GLY A 233 17.75 1.43 -6.71
N ALA A 234 18.23 2.40 -7.50
CA ALA A 234 19.64 2.78 -7.52
C ALA A 234 20.01 3.69 -6.34
N LYS A 235 19.19 4.72 -6.06
CA LYS A 235 19.40 5.61 -4.90
C LYS A 235 18.87 5.04 -3.58
N ASN A 236 18.08 3.97 -3.64
CA ASN A 236 17.47 3.33 -2.46
C ASN A 236 16.56 4.28 -1.65
N GLU A 237 15.85 5.18 -2.33
CA GLU A 237 14.92 6.15 -1.73
C GLU A 237 13.48 5.60 -1.72
N ASP A 238 12.82 5.58 -0.56
CA ASP A 238 11.39 5.25 -0.49
C ASP A 238 10.56 6.28 -1.26
N THR A 239 9.85 5.82 -2.28
CA THR A 239 9.18 6.65 -3.28
C THR A 239 7.71 6.25 -3.41
N THR A 240 6.82 7.23 -3.36
CA THR A 240 5.39 7.06 -3.66
C THR A 240 5.09 7.66 -5.01
N PHE A 241 4.61 6.85 -5.95
CA PHE A 241 4.10 7.31 -7.23
C PHE A 241 2.60 7.58 -7.10
N LEU A 242 2.22 8.86 -7.12
CA LEU A 242 0.84 9.32 -7.13
C LEU A 242 0.35 9.48 -8.58
N PHE A 243 -0.60 8.63 -8.96
CA PHE A 243 -1.16 8.60 -10.31
C PHE A 243 -2.68 8.85 -10.26
N THR A 244 -3.21 9.71 -11.12
CA THR A 244 -4.62 10.12 -11.11
C THR A 244 -5.31 9.75 -12.40
N ASP A 245 -6.62 9.52 -12.36
CA ASP A 245 -7.46 9.30 -13.54
C ASP A 245 -7.26 10.34 -14.64
N THR A 246 -7.14 11.62 -14.28
CA THR A 246 -6.86 12.70 -15.25
C THR A 246 -5.51 12.61 -15.96
N GLN A 247 -4.58 11.79 -15.47
CA GLN A 247 -3.25 11.55 -16.07
C GLN A 247 -3.23 10.36 -17.02
N ILE A 248 -4.33 9.60 -17.10
CA ILE A 248 -4.48 8.50 -18.04
C ILE A 248 -4.90 9.10 -19.38
N VAL A 249 -3.91 9.45 -20.20
CA VAL A 249 -4.14 10.00 -21.56
C VAL A 249 -4.26 8.88 -22.59
N GLN A 250 -3.53 7.78 -22.38
CA GLN A 250 -3.38 6.64 -23.27
C GLN A 250 -3.64 5.36 -22.46
N GLU A 251 -4.32 4.37 -23.05
CA GLU A 251 -4.65 3.11 -22.37
C GLU A 251 -3.40 2.27 -22.06
N GLU A 252 -2.37 2.43 -22.90
CA GLU A 252 -1.05 1.81 -22.76
C GLU A 252 -0.41 2.14 -21.40
N PHE A 253 -0.70 3.30 -20.80
CA PHE A 253 -0.19 3.65 -19.47
C PHE A 253 -0.68 2.66 -18.41
N LEU A 254 -1.93 2.18 -18.54
CA LEU A 254 -2.48 1.20 -17.61
C LEU A 254 -1.86 -0.19 -17.80
N GLU A 255 -1.45 -0.53 -19.01
CA GLU A 255 -0.72 -1.78 -19.27
C GLU A 255 0.63 -1.77 -18.55
N ASP A 256 1.37 -0.67 -18.65
CA ASP A 256 2.65 -0.49 -17.95
C ASP A 256 2.48 -0.47 -16.44
N ILE A 257 1.48 0.25 -15.92
CA ILE A 257 1.15 0.23 -14.49
C ILE A 257 0.81 -1.20 -14.03
N ASN A 258 0.07 -1.96 -14.82
CA ASN A 258 -0.25 -3.35 -14.52
C ASN A 258 1.00 -4.24 -14.53
N ASN A 259 1.98 -3.97 -15.39
CA ASN A 259 3.28 -4.66 -15.39
C ASN A 259 4.09 -4.37 -14.11
N ILE A 260 4.06 -3.12 -13.61
CA ILE A 260 4.66 -2.75 -12.31
C ILE A 260 3.98 -3.54 -11.17
N LEU A 261 2.65 -3.67 -11.21
CA LEU A 261 1.85 -4.28 -10.15
C LEU A 261 1.84 -5.80 -10.14
N ASN A 262 1.87 -6.46 -11.31
CA ASN A 262 1.88 -7.91 -11.44
C ASN A 262 3.19 -8.57 -10.96
N SER A 263 4.02 -7.79 -10.26
CA SER A 263 5.25 -8.21 -9.61
C SER A 263 5.08 -9.30 -8.56
N ASP A 264 3.88 -9.49 -8.00
CA ASP A 264 3.67 -10.44 -6.91
C ASP A 264 3.23 -11.82 -7.40
N ASN A 265 4.18 -12.76 -7.40
CA ASN A 265 3.87 -14.10 -6.95
C ASN A 265 5.13 -14.85 -6.50
N ARG A 266 5.41 -14.79 -5.19
CA ARG A 266 6.22 -15.83 -4.51
C ARG A 266 5.67 -17.25 -4.77
N LEU A 267 4.39 -17.38 -5.11
CA LEU A 267 3.74 -18.65 -5.50
C LEU A 267 4.10 -19.11 -6.93
N SER A 268 4.39 -18.19 -7.85
CA SER A 268 4.78 -18.54 -9.21
C SER A 268 6.19 -19.13 -9.22
N GLN A 269 7.12 -18.66 -8.38
CA GLN A 269 8.45 -19.28 -8.32
C GLN A 269 8.40 -20.73 -7.82
N LYS A 270 7.60 -21.02 -6.78
CA LYS A 270 7.54 -22.38 -6.20
C LYS A 270 6.75 -23.37 -7.04
N ILE A 271 5.68 -22.94 -7.73
CA ILE A 271 4.89 -23.82 -8.60
C ILE A 271 5.53 -23.98 -9.99
N HIS A 272 6.26 -22.97 -10.49
CA HIS A 272 6.90 -23.04 -11.81
C HIS A 272 8.20 -23.86 -11.81
N LEU A 273 8.97 -23.86 -10.70
CA LEU A 273 10.11 -24.76 -10.49
C LEU A 273 9.73 -26.25 -10.54
N ILE A 274 8.46 -26.58 -10.27
CA ILE A 274 7.94 -27.95 -10.32
C ILE A 274 7.43 -28.31 -11.73
N LYS A 275 7.06 -27.31 -12.55
CA LYS A 275 6.31 -27.53 -13.80
C LYS A 275 7.09 -27.36 -15.11
N ASN A 276 8.26 -26.69 -15.12
CA ASN A 276 9.06 -26.54 -16.34
C ASN A 276 10.59 -26.57 -16.04
N PRO A 277 11.25 -27.72 -16.24
CA PRO A 277 12.71 -27.85 -16.08
C PRO A 277 13.52 -27.37 -17.30
N THR A 278 12.86 -27.07 -18.42
CA THR A 278 13.51 -26.51 -19.63
C THR A 278 13.29 -25.00 -19.66
N GLY A 279 14.35 -24.25 -19.35
CA GLY A 279 14.30 -22.79 -19.30
C GLY A 279 13.77 -22.18 -20.59
N ILE A 280 12.80 -21.27 -20.44
CA ILE A 280 12.50 -20.09 -21.27
C ILE A 280 11.30 -19.38 -20.59
N PHE A 281 11.44 -18.06 -20.42
CA PHE A 281 10.50 -17.08 -19.86
C PHE A 281 10.42 -16.92 -18.34
N TRP A 282 11.52 -16.41 -17.76
CA TRP A 282 11.45 -15.60 -16.54
C TRP A 282 10.93 -14.20 -16.91
N SER A 283 9.63 -13.94 -16.78
CA SER A 283 9.17 -12.55 -16.69
C SER A 283 9.51 -12.08 -15.27
N ILE A 284 10.53 -11.24 -15.16
CA ILE A 284 10.94 -10.59 -13.91
C ILE A 284 9.77 -9.69 -13.51
N ALA A 285 8.90 -10.23 -12.67
CA ALA A 285 7.66 -9.59 -12.31
C ALA A 285 8.00 -8.27 -11.56
N GLY A 286 7.58 -7.13 -12.12
CA GLY A 286 7.91 -5.78 -11.63
C GLY A 286 8.81 -4.95 -12.54
N GLU A 287 8.97 -5.36 -13.80
CA GLU A 287 9.60 -4.57 -14.85
C GLU A 287 8.58 -4.28 -15.96
N VAL A 288 8.64 -3.06 -16.49
CA VAL A 288 7.90 -2.67 -17.70
C VAL A 288 8.72 -3.07 -18.94
N PRO A 289 8.14 -3.83 -19.90
CA PRO A 289 8.87 -4.25 -21.09
C PRO A 289 9.49 -3.06 -21.85
N ASN A 290 10.73 -3.22 -22.30
CA ASN A 290 11.47 -2.21 -23.07
C ASN A 290 11.64 -0.86 -22.35
N LEU A 291 11.52 -0.81 -21.02
CA LEU A 291 11.69 0.44 -20.27
C LEU A 291 13.14 0.92 -20.23
N PHE A 292 14.09 -0.02 -20.14
CA PHE A 292 15.53 0.26 -20.09
C PHE A 292 16.20 -0.08 -21.41
N GLU A 293 16.65 0.95 -22.12
CA GLU A 293 17.54 0.80 -23.27
C GLU A 293 18.96 0.44 -22.81
N SER A 294 19.85 0.08 -23.75
CA SER A 294 21.23 -0.34 -23.45
C SER A 294 21.95 0.62 -22.51
N ASP A 295 21.85 1.92 -22.78
CA ASP A 295 22.62 2.95 -22.09
C ASP A 295 22.10 3.19 -20.66
N GLU A 296 20.78 3.20 -20.49
CA GLU A 296 20.15 3.32 -19.16
C GLU A 296 20.36 2.04 -18.33
N TYR A 297 20.36 0.87 -18.98
CA TYR A 297 20.70 -0.39 -18.31
C TYR A 297 22.13 -0.36 -17.78
N GLU A 298 23.11 0.07 -18.59
CA GLU A 298 24.51 0.21 -18.16
C GLU A 298 24.66 1.16 -16.97
N LYS A 299 23.95 2.29 -17.02
CA LYS A 299 23.92 3.30 -15.96
C LYS A 299 23.37 2.75 -14.64
N VAL A 300 22.29 1.97 -14.68
CA VAL A 300 21.74 1.28 -13.50
C VAL A 300 22.75 0.30 -12.91
N ILE A 301 23.36 -0.55 -13.74
CA ILE A 301 24.38 -1.52 -13.29
C ILE A 301 25.56 -0.81 -12.64
N ASN A 302 26.11 0.21 -13.29
CA ASN A 302 27.25 0.97 -12.79
C ASN A 302 26.94 1.65 -11.44
N SER A 303 25.73 2.19 -11.27
CA SER A 303 25.29 2.80 -10.02
C SER A 303 25.13 1.79 -8.88
N LEU A 304 24.80 0.54 -9.18
CA LEU A 304 24.49 -0.48 -8.17
C LEU A 304 25.66 -1.37 -7.78
N ARG A 305 26.73 -1.47 -8.58
CA ARG A 305 27.89 -2.30 -8.26
C ARG A 305 28.38 -2.16 -6.81
N PRO A 306 28.53 -0.95 -6.23
CA PRO A 306 28.99 -0.80 -4.86
C PRO A 306 28.04 -1.47 -3.86
N SER A 307 26.74 -1.18 -3.99
CA SER A 307 25.67 -1.75 -3.15
C SER A 307 25.51 -3.27 -3.34
N ALA A 308 25.67 -3.77 -4.57
CA ALA A 308 25.52 -5.19 -4.88
C ALA A 308 26.67 -6.01 -4.26
N LYS A 309 27.88 -5.45 -4.26
CA LYS A 309 29.07 -6.04 -3.62
C LYS A 309 28.88 -6.21 -2.12
N GLU A 310 28.28 -5.24 -1.43
CA GLU A 310 28.00 -5.31 0.01
C GLU A 310 27.05 -6.47 0.36
N VAL A 311 26.15 -6.83 -0.55
CA VAL A 311 25.21 -7.95 -0.41
C VAL A 311 25.81 -9.28 -0.91
N GLY A 312 27.06 -9.28 -1.38
CA GLY A 312 27.77 -10.47 -1.85
C GLY A 312 27.45 -10.88 -3.28
N ILE A 313 26.84 -10.01 -4.08
CA ILE A 313 26.59 -10.25 -5.51
C ILE A 313 27.88 -9.95 -6.28
N ALA A 314 28.32 -10.90 -7.11
CA ALA A 314 29.53 -10.75 -7.91
C ALA A 314 29.40 -9.61 -8.92
N GLU A 315 30.38 -8.70 -8.96
CA GLU A 315 30.38 -7.52 -9.83
C GLU A 315 30.33 -7.85 -11.34
N SER A 316 30.79 -9.04 -11.71
CA SER A 316 30.76 -9.53 -13.09
C SER A 316 29.37 -10.03 -13.53
N ASN A 317 28.48 -10.34 -12.59
CA ASN A 317 27.16 -10.88 -12.88
C ASN A 317 26.14 -9.75 -13.04
N ARG A 318 26.08 -9.19 -14.25
CA ARG A 318 25.20 -8.05 -14.61
C ARG A 318 23.72 -8.38 -14.36
N ASP A 319 23.29 -9.58 -14.71
CA ASP A 319 21.90 -10.01 -14.55
C ASP A 319 21.49 -10.05 -13.08
N ALA A 320 22.35 -10.59 -12.20
CA ALA A 320 22.08 -10.62 -10.76
C ALA A 320 22.04 -9.22 -10.13
N ILE A 321 22.83 -8.26 -10.65
CA ILE A 321 22.78 -6.86 -10.20
C ILE A 321 21.46 -6.22 -10.64
N PHE A 322 20.96 -6.53 -11.83
CA PHE A 322 19.68 -6.04 -12.31
C PHE A 322 18.50 -6.67 -11.55
N ASP A 323 18.55 -7.96 -11.22
CA ASP A 323 17.55 -8.59 -10.36
C ASP A 323 17.52 -7.93 -8.97
N TYR A 324 18.70 -7.57 -8.44
CA TYR A 324 18.82 -6.83 -7.20
C TYR A 324 18.20 -5.43 -7.30
N PHE A 325 18.39 -4.74 -8.42
CA PHE A 325 17.75 -3.46 -8.72
C PHE A 325 16.23 -3.58 -8.65
N ILE A 326 15.65 -4.51 -9.41
CA ILE A 326 14.19 -4.70 -9.46
C ILE A 326 13.65 -5.09 -8.09
N SER A 327 14.37 -5.93 -7.33
CA SER A 327 14.00 -6.24 -5.95
C SER A 327 13.95 -5.00 -5.05
N ARG A 328 14.92 -4.09 -5.17
CA ARG A 328 14.91 -2.81 -4.44
C ARG A 328 13.76 -1.93 -4.89
N VAL A 329 13.55 -1.75 -6.20
CA VAL A 329 12.42 -0.98 -6.75
C VAL A 329 11.11 -1.47 -6.15
N ARG A 330 10.86 -2.79 -6.15
CA ARG A 330 9.63 -3.37 -5.59
C ARG A 330 9.44 -3.13 -4.10
N SER A 331 10.53 -3.02 -3.34
CA SER A 331 10.46 -2.76 -1.90
C SER A 331 10.27 -1.28 -1.56
N LYS A 332 10.71 -0.38 -2.44
CA LYS A 332 10.79 1.06 -2.19
C LYS A 332 9.79 1.90 -2.98
N LEU A 333 9.27 1.38 -4.09
CA LEU A 333 8.27 2.05 -4.93
C LEU A 333 6.86 1.61 -4.52
N HIS A 334 6.07 2.57 -4.07
CA HIS A 334 4.66 2.38 -3.73
C HIS A 334 3.79 3.11 -4.75
N LEU A 335 2.85 2.41 -5.38
CA LEU A 335 1.90 3.02 -6.29
C LEU A 335 0.62 3.40 -5.53
N VAL A 336 0.19 4.65 -5.70
CA VAL A 336 -1.09 5.15 -5.20
C VAL A 336 -1.89 5.73 -6.35
N ILE A 337 -2.93 5.01 -6.76
CA ILE A 337 -3.83 5.45 -7.83
C ILE A 337 -5.05 6.14 -7.23
N CYS A 338 -5.40 7.30 -7.75
CA CYS A 338 -6.60 8.05 -7.38
C CYS A 338 -7.60 8.04 -8.54
N MET A 339 -8.77 7.46 -8.32
CA MET A 339 -9.85 7.39 -9.31
C MET A 339 -11.15 7.99 -8.77
N SER A 340 -11.93 8.56 -9.67
CA SER A 340 -13.33 8.89 -9.45
C SER A 340 -14.23 7.70 -9.79
N PRO A 341 -15.20 7.33 -8.94
CA PRO A 341 -16.21 6.32 -9.29
C PRO A 341 -17.27 6.86 -10.27
N VAL A 342 -17.21 8.16 -10.58
CA VAL A 342 -18.14 8.83 -11.49
C VAL A 342 -17.59 8.74 -12.92
N GLY A 343 -18.35 8.12 -13.81
CA GLY A 343 -18.01 7.93 -15.23
C GLY A 343 -17.76 6.48 -15.60
N ASP A 344 -17.77 6.18 -16.90
CA ASP A 344 -17.61 4.82 -17.42
C ASP A 344 -16.15 4.33 -17.35
N ALA A 345 -15.17 5.24 -17.37
CA ALA A 345 -13.74 4.91 -17.32
C ALA A 345 -13.29 4.15 -16.05
N PHE A 346 -14.13 4.11 -15.01
CA PHE A 346 -13.86 3.35 -13.78
C PHE A 346 -14.40 1.91 -13.83
N ARG A 347 -15.43 1.63 -14.64
CA ARG A 347 -16.09 0.32 -14.73
C ARG A 347 -15.44 -0.52 -15.82
#